data_AF-A0A353FH03-F1
#
_entry.id   AF-A0A353FH03-F1
#
_cell.length_a   1.000
_cell.length_b   1.000
_cell.length_c   1.000
_cell.angle_alpha   90.00
_cell.angle_beta   90.00
_cell.angle_gamma   90.00
#
_symmetry.space_group_name_H-M   'P 1'
#
loop_
_entity.id
_entity.type
_entity.pdbx_description
1 polymer ?
#
loop_
_entity_poly.entity_id
_entity_poly.type
_entity_poly.pdbx_seq_one_letter_code
_entity_poly.pdbx_strand_id
1 'polypeptide(L)'
;MSDIKLNLVNLSQDANNSSYVIFQKNASLDTAVQDVAWIVVKNLGINDNHPFVYPMGLTVSAQDSDGNYMPQIATENDSVHSVEMTPSGHRLSQSPGKKAANPREVELWNSLSQGAIHAEIYRNGKLLARKSNVVPGSKANFKFKPSIFIGCVSQLEEGAVMDSNVTVQHLQEIPLLGIKQADIVISGGGIGSEATGYQFTLENIS
;
A
#
# COMPACT_ATOMS: atom_id res chain seq x y z
N MET A 1 -10.43 -14.92 -4.39
CA MET A 1 -11.16 -13.77 -4.94
C MET A 1 -10.39 -13.29 -6.16
N SER A 2 -11.09 -12.89 -7.21
CA SER A 2 -10.46 -12.37 -8.43
C SER A 2 -9.90 -10.97 -8.18
N ASP A 3 -8.89 -10.59 -8.96
CA ASP A 3 -8.35 -9.23 -8.94
C ASP A 3 -9.39 -8.22 -9.42
N ILE A 4 -9.31 -6.99 -8.90
CA ILE A 4 -10.22 -5.89 -9.24
C ILE A 4 -9.55 -5.03 -10.30
N LYS A 5 -10.23 -4.82 -11.43
CA LYS A 5 -9.75 -3.95 -12.51
C LYS A 5 -10.23 -2.53 -12.26
N LEU A 6 -9.30 -1.62 -12.02
CA LEU A 6 -9.62 -0.22 -11.77
C LEU A 6 -9.04 0.64 -12.88
N ASN A 7 -9.66 1.78 -13.10
CA ASN A 7 -9.21 2.72 -14.11
C ASN A 7 -9.39 4.13 -13.59
N LEU A 8 -8.31 4.88 -13.49
CA LEU A 8 -8.36 6.27 -13.04
C LEU A 8 -8.64 7.15 -14.27
N VAL A 9 -9.77 7.86 -14.29
CA VAL A 9 -10.18 8.71 -15.42
C VAL A 9 -10.15 10.16 -14.99
N ASN A 10 -9.40 11.00 -15.72
CA ASN A 10 -9.31 12.41 -15.37
C ASN A 10 -10.34 13.24 -16.16
N LEU A 11 -11.41 13.68 -15.50
CA LEU A 11 -12.37 14.66 -16.03
C LEU A 11 -12.28 16.01 -15.28
N SER A 12 -11.21 16.22 -14.51
CA SER A 12 -10.99 17.47 -13.80
C SER A 12 -10.65 18.61 -14.77
N GLN A 13 -10.81 19.84 -14.29
CA GLN A 13 -10.38 21.05 -14.98
C GLN A 13 -8.95 21.45 -14.59
N ASP A 14 -8.12 20.48 -14.20
CA ASP A 14 -6.77 20.74 -13.72
C ASP A 14 -5.81 21.19 -14.83
N ALA A 15 -5.32 22.42 -14.72
CA ALA A 15 -4.25 22.95 -15.56
C ALA A 15 -2.85 22.79 -14.93
N ASN A 16 -2.75 22.41 -13.66
CA ASN A 16 -1.50 22.33 -12.89
C ASN A 16 -0.81 20.96 -12.98
N ASN A 17 -1.41 20.01 -13.69
CA ASN A 17 -0.84 18.69 -13.94
C ASN A 17 -0.50 17.94 -12.63
N SER A 18 -1.49 17.89 -11.73
CA SER A 18 -1.39 17.26 -10.43
C SER A 18 -1.03 15.77 -10.53
N SER A 19 -0.28 15.27 -9.56
CA SER A 19 -0.05 13.83 -9.41
C SER A 19 -1.05 13.24 -8.43
N TYR A 20 -1.49 12.02 -8.71
CA TYR A 20 -2.44 11.29 -7.88
C TYR A 20 -1.71 10.13 -7.21
N VAL A 21 -1.84 10.01 -5.89
CA VAL A 21 -1.31 8.88 -5.13
C VAL A 21 -2.46 7.96 -4.74
N ILE A 22 -2.24 6.66 -4.91
CA ILE A 22 -3.12 5.60 -4.44
C ILE A 22 -2.33 4.72 -3.47
N PHE A 23 -2.90 4.47 -2.29
CA PHE A 23 -2.27 3.67 -1.24
C PHE A 23 -3.29 2.96 -0.35
N GLN A 24 -2.81 2.17 0.61
CA GLN A 24 -3.65 1.63 1.68
C GLN A 24 -3.07 2.00 3.03
N LYS A 25 -3.95 2.24 4.02
CA LYS A 25 -3.54 2.47 5.40
C LYS A 25 -3.46 1.16 6.17
N ASN A 26 -2.43 1.01 7.00
CA ASN A 26 -2.42 -0.07 7.98
C ASN A 26 -3.54 0.15 9.03
N ALA A 27 -4.43 -0.83 9.15
CA ALA A 27 -5.56 -0.80 10.09
C ALA A 27 -5.33 -1.71 11.33
N SER A 28 -4.09 -2.15 11.55
CA SER A 28 -3.67 -2.78 12.80
C SER A 28 -3.45 -1.72 13.90
N LEU A 29 -3.19 -2.15 15.14
CA LEU A 29 -2.81 -1.25 16.23
C LEU A 29 -1.32 -0.86 16.20
N ASP A 30 -0.54 -1.38 15.25
CA ASP A 30 0.88 -1.09 15.09
C ASP A 30 1.08 0.24 14.36
N THR A 31 1.18 1.32 15.14
CA THR A 31 1.31 2.70 14.64
C THR A 31 2.68 3.03 14.06
N ALA A 32 3.67 2.14 14.22
CA ALA A 32 5.01 2.31 13.65
C ALA A 32 5.10 1.80 12.19
N VAL A 33 4.03 1.18 11.67
CA VAL A 33 3.92 0.83 10.26
C VAL A 33 3.69 2.11 9.47
N GLN A 34 4.55 2.34 8.49
CA GLN A 34 4.53 3.48 7.59
C GLN A 34 3.79 3.09 6.31
N ASP A 35 2.85 3.93 5.89
CA ASP A 35 2.14 3.76 4.64
C ASP A 35 3.07 4.09 3.46
N VAL A 36 2.87 3.44 2.31
CA VAL A 36 3.70 3.62 1.11
C VAL A 36 2.83 4.02 -0.08
N ALA A 37 3.37 4.90 -0.92
CA ALA A 37 2.76 5.35 -2.17
C ALA A 37 2.70 4.20 -3.19
N TRP A 38 1.69 3.34 -3.06
CA TRP A 38 1.59 2.08 -3.81
C TRP A 38 1.49 2.28 -5.33
N ILE A 39 0.71 3.26 -5.77
CA ILE A 39 0.68 3.72 -7.16
C ILE A 39 0.75 5.25 -7.15
N VAL A 40 1.60 5.82 -8.02
CA VAL A 40 1.61 7.26 -8.27
C VAL A 40 1.39 7.51 -9.76
N VAL A 41 0.28 8.16 -10.08
CA VAL A 41 -0.07 8.54 -11.45
C VAL A 41 0.32 9.99 -11.67
N LYS A 42 1.28 10.20 -12.56
CA LYS A 42 1.79 11.53 -12.95
C LYS A 42 1.35 11.85 -14.36
N ASN A 43 1.23 13.13 -14.68
CA ASN A 43 0.98 13.60 -16.04
C ASN A 43 -0.30 13.03 -16.68
N LEU A 44 -1.37 12.85 -15.90
CA LEU A 44 -2.64 12.34 -16.40
C LEU A 44 -3.45 13.49 -16.99
N GLY A 45 -3.49 13.62 -18.31
CA GLY A 45 -4.19 14.70 -19.02
C GLY A 45 -5.71 14.65 -18.86
N ILE A 46 -6.37 15.75 -19.20
CA ILE A 46 -7.85 15.82 -19.19
C ILE A 46 -8.40 14.89 -20.27
N ASN A 47 -9.37 14.06 -19.91
CA ASN A 47 -9.95 12.94 -20.67
C ASN A 47 -9.03 11.72 -20.86
N ASP A 48 -7.82 11.73 -20.29
CA ASP A 48 -6.96 10.55 -20.27
C ASP A 48 -7.35 9.61 -19.13
N ASN A 49 -6.87 8.38 -19.22
CA ASN A 49 -7.06 7.38 -18.17
C ASN A 49 -5.79 6.58 -17.87
N HIS A 50 -5.78 5.98 -16.68
CA HIS A 50 -4.71 5.11 -16.20
C HIS A 50 -5.32 3.81 -15.64
N PRO A 51 -5.29 2.71 -16.40
CA PRO A 51 -5.76 1.42 -15.93
C PRO A 51 -4.76 0.78 -14.96
N PHE A 52 -5.25 0.19 -13.89
CA PHE A 52 -4.45 -0.57 -12.94
C PHE A 52 -5.25 -1.72 -12.33
N VAL A 53 -4.53 -2.67 -11.72
CA VAL A 53 -5.15 -3.85 -11.10
C VAL A 53 -4.90 -3.79 -9.60
N TYR A 54 -5.96 -3.99 -8.83
CA TYR A 54 -5.89 -4.27 -7.39
C TYR A 54 -6.01 -5.78 -7.19
N PRO A 55 -4.88 -6.51 -7.07
CA PRO A 55 -4.96 -7.93 -6.77
C PRO A 55 -5.33 -8.11 -5.32
N MET A 56 -6.11 -9.15 -5.01
CA MET A 56 -6.52 -9.42 -3.62
C MET A 56 -5.38 -10.00 -2.78
N GLY A 57 -4.45 -10.72 -3.42
CA GLY A 57 -3.31 -11.34 -2.78
C GLY A 57 -2.32 -10.32 -2.21
N LEU A 58 -1.66 -10.72 -1.12
CA LEU A 58 -0.56 -10.01 -0.49
C LEU A 58 0.67 -10.91 -0.49
N THR A 59 1.85 -10.29 -0.48
CA THR A 59 3.10 -10.97 -0.18
C THR A 59 3.84 -10.23 0.92
N VAL A 60 4.60 -10.95 1.74
CA VAL A 60 5.44 -10.41 2.80
C VAL A 60 6.91 -10.56 2.42
N SER A 61 7.75 -9.59 2.77
CA SER A 61 9.20 -9.72 2.75
C SER A 61 9.85 -9.05 3.96
N ALA A 62 11.17 -9.20 4.07
CA ALA A 62 11.99 -8.44 4.99
C ALA A 62 13.26 -7.95 4.28
N GLN A 63 13.74 -6.78 4.70
CA GLN A 63 15.06 -6.26 4.36
C GLN A 63 15.95 -6.32 5.62
N ASP A 64 17.20 -6.77 5.47
CA ASP A 64 18.18 -6.69 6.57
C ASP A 64 18.81 -5.29 6.68
N SER A 65 19.68 -5.10 7.68
CA SER A 65 20.36 -3.83 7.93
C SER A 65 21.34 -3.41 6.84
N ASP A 66 21.78 -4.34 6.00
CA ASP A 66 22.74 -4.10 4.92
C ASP A 66 22.03 -3.75 3.60
N GLY A 67 20.69 -3.71 3.62
CA GLY A 67 19.86 -3.38 2.47
C GLY A 67 19.48 -4.57 1.59
N ASN A 68 19.80 -5.81 2.00
CA ASN A 68 19.46 -7.01 1.23
C ASN A 68 18.00 -7.37 1.45
N TYR A 69 17.31 -7.73 0.35
CA TYR A 69 15.92 -8.16 0.38
C TYR A 69 15.80 -9.68 0.42
N MET A 70 14.93 -10.17 1.28
CA MET A 70 14.52 -11.58 1.28
C MET A 70 13.47 -11.83 0.19
N PRO A 71 13.29 -13.09 -0.26
CA PRO A 71 12.23 -13.40 -1.22
C PRO A 71 10.84 -13.10 -0.67
N GLN A 72 9.95 -12.61 -1.54
CA GLN A 72 8.55 -12.39 -1.18
C GLN A 72 7.81 -13.72 -1.01
N ILE A 73 7.06 -13.87 0.08
CA ILE A 73 6.22 -15.05 0.36
C ILE A 73 4.75 -14.65 0.29
N ALA A 74 3.94 -15.42 -0.45
CA ALA A 74 2.50 -15.23 -0.48
C ALA A 74 1.91 -15.36 0.93
N THR A 75 1.00 -14.45 1.30
CA THR A 75 0.43 -14.40 2.63
C THR A 75 -1.05 -14.06 2.59
N GLU A 76 -1.74 -14.48 3.65
CA GLU A 76 -3.13 -14.16 3.92
C GLU A 76 -3.29 -13.75 5.39
N ASN A 77 -4.42 -13.14 5.74
CA ASN A 77 -4.73 -12.86 7.14
C ASN A 77 -4.64 -14.12 8.00
N ASP A 78 -4.35 -13.97 9.28
CA ASP A 78 -4.09 -15.06 10.24
C ASP A 78 -2.72 -15.74 10.08
N SER A 79 -1.91 -15.34 9.08
CA SER A 79 -0.56 -15.89 8.87
C SER A 79 0.49 -15.27 9.77
N VAL A 80 1.45 -16.09 10.19
CA VAL A 80 2.66 -15.68 10.93
C VAL A 80 3.90 -16.05 10.14
N HIS A 81 4.81 -15.08 9.98
CA HIS A 81 6.10 -15.24 9.33
C HIS A 81 7.21 -14.86 10.30
N SER A 82 8.38 -15.45 10.12
CA SER A 82 9.58 -15.16 10.91
C SER A 82 10.79 -15.00 10.01
N VAL A 83 11.64 -14.04 10.36
CA VAL A 83 13.03 -14.00 9.90
C VAL A 83 13.91 -14.71 10.92
N GLU A 84 14.63 -15.72 10.47
CA GLU A 84 15.49 -16.56 11.30
C GLU A 84 16.91 -16.61 10.74
N MET A 85 17.88 -16.83 11.64
CA MET A 85 19.27 -17.04 11.24
C MET A 85 19.45 -18.50 10.80
N THR A 86 20.02 -18.70 9.62
CA THR A 86 20.43 -20.02 9.11
C THR A 86 21.93 -20.05 8.89
N PRO A 87 22.55 -21.23 8.68
CA PRO A 87 23.98 -21.30 8.32
C PRO A 87 24.35 -20.50 7.06
N SER A 88 23.38 -20.23 6.18
CA SER A 88 23.56 -19.47 4.93
C SER A 88 23.09 -18.02 5.03
N GLY A 89 22.82 -17.52 6.24
CA GLY A 89 22.33 -16.15 6.49
C GLY A 89 20.86 -16.10 6.88
N HIS A 90 20.27 -14.90 6.78
CA HIS A 90 18.87 -14.66 7.16
C HIS A 90 17.89 -15.34 6.19
N ARG A 91 16.85 -15.95 6.74
CA ARG A 91 15.78 -16.56 5.96
C ARG A 91 14.42 -16.12 6.49
N LEU A 92 13.60 -15.59 5.58
CA LEU A 92 12.18 -15.42 5.81
C LEU A 92 11.44 -16.74 5.54
N SER A 93 10.56 -17.13 6.46
CA SER A 93 9.68 -18.28 6.27
C SER A 93 8.35 -18.11 7.00
N GLN A 94 7.29 -18.73 6.49
CA GLN A 94 6.04 -18.87 7.22
C GLN A 94 6.24 -19.83 8.39
N SER A 95 5.72 -19.49 9.57
CA SER A 95 5.75 -20.32 10.78
C SER A 95 4.60 -21.36 10.75
N PRO A 96 4.85 -22.64 10.44
CA PRO A 96 3.78 -23.61 10.25
C PRO A 96 3.01 -23.86 11.55
N GLY A 97 1.68 -23.94 11.47
CA GLY A 97 0.81 -24.21 12.62
C GLY A 97 0.64 -23.05 13.61
N LYS A 98 1.31 -21.91 13.39
CA LYS A 98 1.07 -20.69 14.16
C LYS A 98 0.01 -19.83 13.47
N LYS A 99 -0.81 -19.19 14.30
CA LYS A 99 -1.82 -18.21 13.89
C LYS A 99 -1.46 -16.84 14.46
N ALA A 100 -1.85 -15.79 13.75
CA ALA A 100 -1.67 -14.43 14.25
C ALA A 100 -2.47 -14.23 15.54
N ALA A 101 -1.99 -13.34 16.42
CA ALA A 101 -2.73 -12.97 17.63
C ALA A 101 -4.08 -12.32 17.28
N ASN A 102 -4.15 -11.67 16.11
CA ASN A 102 -5.38 -11.19 15.50
C ASN A 102 -5.59 -11.88 14.14
N PRO A 103 -6.70 -12.62 13.93
CA PRO A 103 -6.94 -13.34 12.68
C PRO A 103 -7.20 -12.45 11.46
N ARG A 104 -7.21 -11.12 11.64
CA ARG A 104 -7.32 -10.13 10.56
C ARG A 104 -5.97 -9.49 10.22
N GLU A 105 -4.87 -9.97 10.81
CA GLU A 105 -3.53 -9.46 10.62
C GLU A 105 -2.61 -10.51 9.99
N VAL A 106 -1.57 -10.01 9.32
CA VAL A 106 -0.37 -10.76 8.98
C VAL A 106 0.72 -10.33 9.95
N GLU A 107 1.38 -11.28 10.59
CA GLU A 107 2.49 -10.99 11.51
C GLU A 107 3.82 -11.33 10.85
N LEU A 108 4.81 -10.43 10.98
CA LEU A 108 6.19 -10.71 10.62
C LEU A 108 7.10 -10.46 11.83
N TRP A 109 7.66 -11.54 12.36
CA TRP A 109 8.58 -11.54 13.50
C TRP A 109 10.03 -11.39 13.06
N ASN A 110 10.79 -10.58 13.78
CA ASN A 110 12.24 -10.69 13.80
C ASN A 110 12.64 -11.72 14.87
N SER A 111 12.94 -12.94 14.45
CA SER A 111 13.37 -14.04 15.33
C SER A 111 14.89 -14.22 15.36
N LEU A 112 15.65 -13.24 14.86
CA LEU A 112 17.09 -13.19 15.02
C LEU A 112 17.48 -12.94 16.48
N SER A 113 18.71 -13.30 16.86
CA SER A 113 19.28 -12.93 18.16
C SER A 113 19.87 -11.52 18.17
N GLN A 114 20.21 -10.99 17.00
CA GLN A 114 20.78 -9.65 16.79
C GLN A 114 20.43 -9.15 15.38
N GLY A 115 20.50 -7.84 15.18
CA GLY A 115 20.20 -7.19 13.90
C GLY A 115 18.71 -6.87 13.76
N ALA A 116 18.42 -5.62 13.38
CA ALA A 116 17.07 -5.20 13.06
C ALA A 116 16.75 -5.53 11.58
N ILE A 117 15.47 -5.70 11.28
CA ILE A 117 14.97 -5.85 9.91
C ILE A 117 13.98 -4.73 9.60
N HIS A 118 13.80 -4.42 8.32
CA HIS A 118 12.58 -3.76 7.85
C HIS A 118 11.59 -4.85 7.47
N ALA A 119 10.42 -4.85 8.11
CA ALA A 119 9.32 -5.74 7.76
C ALA A 119 8.47 -5.07 6.68
N GLU A 120 8.15 -5.79 5.62
CA GLU A 120 7.53 -5.23 4.42
C GLU A 120 6.38 -6.08 3.93
N ILE A 121 5.31 -5.43 3.47
CA ILE A 121 4.20 -6.10 2.82
C ILE A 121 3.92 -5.45 1.47
N TYR A 122 3.58 -6.27 0.49
CA TYR A 122 3.48 -5.89 -0.90
C TYR A 122 2.14 -6.30 -1.47
N ARG A 123 1.71 -5.56 -2.48
CA ARG A 123 0.59 -5.91 -3.34
C ARG A 123 1.04 -5.75 -4.79
N ASN A 124 0.84 -6.81 -5.57
CA ASN A 124 1.32 -6.88 -6.96
C ASN A 124 2.84 -6.67 -7.10
N GLY A 125 3.64 -7.17 -6.14
CA GLY A 125 5.10 -6.97 -6.12
C GLY A 125 5.55 -5.54 -5.77
N LYS A 126 4.63 -4.57 -5.64
CA LYS A 126 4.92 -3.20 -5.21
C LYS A 126 4.75 -3.05 -3.69
N LEU A 127 5.63 -2.30 -3.05
CA LEU A 127 5.61 -2.07 -1.60
C LEU A 127 4.31 -1.35 -1.21
N LEU A 128 3.60 -1.90 -0.22
CA LEU A 128 2.32 -1.39 0.25
C LEU A 128 2.44 -0.71 1.62
N ALA A 129 3.22 -1.30 2.52
CA ALA A 129 3.55 -0.73 3.81
C ALA A 129 4.85 -1.33 4.35
N ARG A 130 5.51 -0.60 5.25
CA ARG A 130 6.77 -1.02 5.88
C ARG A 130 6.77 -0.67 7.35
N LYS A 131 7.26 -1.56 8.20
CA LYS A 131 7.72 -1.22 9.55
C LYS A 131 9.23 -1.25 9.57
N SER A 132 9.84 -0.10 9.82
CA SER A 132 11.30 0.01 9.86
C SER A 132 11.86 -0.40 11.22
N ASN A 133 13.09 -0.93 11.23
CA ASN A 133 13.85 -1.20 12.45
C ASN A 133 13.13 -2.14 13.45
N VAL A 134 12.51 -3.22 12.96
CA VAL A 134 11.96 -4.26 13.82
C VAL A 134 13.12 -4.99 14.49
N VAL A 135 13.30 -4.73 15.78
CA VAL A 135 14.38 -5.31 16.60
C VAL A 135 14.13 -6.80 16.92
N PRO A 136 15.19 -7.56 17.25
CA PRO A 136 15.08 -8.95 17.72
C PRO A 136 13.99 -9.16 18.77
N GLY A 137 13.20 -10.22 18.61
CA GLY A 137 12.10 -10.58 19.52
C GLY A 137 10.85 -9.71 19.36
N SER A 138 10.82 -8.79 18.38
CA SER A 138 9.65 -7.96 18.06
C SER A 138 9.02 -8.37 16.72
N LYS A 139 7.90 -7.71 16.36
CA LYS A 139 7.17 -7.96 15.12
C LYS A 139 6.57 -6.71 14.49
N ALA A 140 6.19 -6.83 13.23
CA ALA A 140 5.25 -5.96 12.55
C ALA A 140 3.89 -6.66 12.40
N ASN A 141 2.82 -5.89 12.57
CA ASN A 141 1.46 -6.35 12.27
C ASN A 141 0.89 -5.57 11.08
N PHE A 142 0.46 -6.28 10.05
CA PHE A 142 -0.14 -5.69 8.85
C PHE A 142 -1.60 -6.09 8.75
N LYS A 143 -2.48 -5.13 8.53
CA LYS A 143 -3.91 -5.37 8.30
C LYS A 143 -4.46 -4.33 7.34
N PHE A 144 -5.12 -4.80 6.29
CA PHE A 144 -5.68 -3.94 5.27
C PHE A 144 -7.17 -4.20 5.10
N LYS A 145 -7.94 -3.13 4.97
CA LYS A 145 -9.33 -3.19 4.52
C LYS A 145 -9.33 -3.38 2.99
N PRO A 146 -10.42 -3.92 2.41
CA PRO A 146 -10.62 -3.90 0.97
C PRO A 146 -11.03 -2.48 0.53
N SER A 147 -10.17 -1.50 0.78
CA SER A 147 -10.32 -0.10 0.39
C SER A 147 -8.97 0.47 0.03
N ILE A 148 -8.97 1.46 -0.86
CA ILE A 148 -7.79 2.26 -1.21
C ILE A 148 -8.04 3.70 -0.78
N PHE A 149 -6.96 4.41 -0.51
CA PHE A 149 -6.97 5.85 -0.33
C PHE A 149 -6.41 6.48 -1.60
N ILE A 150 -7.05 7.54 -2.07
CA ILE A 150 -6.60 8.34 -3.20
C ILE A 150 -6.56 9.82 -2.83
N GLY A 151 -5.62 10.56 -3.37
CA GLY A 151 -5.56 12.01 -3.23
C GLY A 151 -4.53 12.65 -4.14
N CYS A 152 -4.48 13.97 -4.13
CA CYS A 152 -3.53 14.76 -4.90
C CYS A 152 -2.25 14.98 -4.09
N VAL A 153 -1.10 14.90 -4.74
CA VAL A 153 0.21 15.10 -4.11
C VAL A 153 1.17 15.83 -5.04
N SER A 154 2.13 16.56 -4.46
CA SER A 154 3.28 17.12 -5.17
C SER A 154 4.53 16.27 -4.90
N GLN A 155 5.29 15.99 -5.97
CA GLN A 155 6.65 15.44 -5.87
C GLN A 155 6.78 14.14 -5.05
N LEU A 156 5.84 13.21 -5.21
CA LEU A 156 5.92 11.88 -4.63
C LEU A 156 6.31 10.85 -5.70
N GLU A 157 7.19 9.92 -5.34
CA GLU A 157 7.54 8.78 -6.19
C GLU A 157 6.75 7.54 -5.74
N GLU A 158 6.45 6.66 -6.70
CA GLU A 158 5.88 5.36 -6.39
C GLU A 158 6.86 4.55 -5.53
N GLY A 159 6.35 3.87 -4.51
CA GLY A 159 7.15 3.12 -3.53
C GLY A 159 7.78 3.98 -2.42
N ALA A 160 7.62 5.30 -2.46
CA ALA A 160 8.09 6.17 -1.39
C ALA A 160 7.24 5.99 -0.12
N VAL A 161 7.92 6.00 1.03
CA VAL A 161 7.26 6.04 2.33
C VAL A 161 6.56 7.39 2.50
N MET A 162 5.28 7.36 2.89
CA MET A 162 4.51 8.56 3.19
C MET A 162 4.74 8.94 4.66
N ASP A 163 5.74 9.78 4.87
CA ASP A 163 6.06 10.36 6.18
C ASP A 163 5.30 11.67 6.42
N SER A 164 5.62 12.36 7.52
CA SER A 164 5.00 13.63 7.89
C SER A 164 5.26 14.78 6.90
N ASN A 165 6.22 14.64 5.99
CA ASN A 165 6.55 15.66 4.99
C ASN A 165 5.67 15.54 3.75
N VAL A 166 5.03 14.39 3.54
CA VAL A 166 4.12 14.16 2.41
C VAL A 166 2.73 14.68 2.76
N THR A 167 2.32 15.76 2.10
CA THR A 167 0.95 16.29 2.23
C THR A 167 0.07 15.74 1.10
N VAL A 168 -0.88 14.88 1.45
CA VAL A 168 -1.91 14.41 0.51
C VAL A 168 -3.16 15.28 0.64
N GLN A 169 -3.47 16.01 -0.43
CA GLN A 169 -4.65 16.87 -0.52
C GLN A 169 -5.84 16.08 -1.05
N HIS A 170 -7.05 16.48 -0.65
CA HIS A 170 -8.30 15.87 -1.12
C HIS A 170 -8.37 14.35 -0.88
N LEU A 171 -7.77 13.89 0.23
CA LEU A 171 -7.71 12.47 0.55
C LEU A 171 -9.11 11.86 0.69
N GLN A 172 -9.37 10.79 -0.04
CA GLN A 172 -10.63 10.05 -0.01
C GLN A 172 -10.38 8.55 0.12
N GLU A 173 -11.17 7.87 0.96
CA GLU A 173 -11.21 6.40 1.02
C GLU A 173 -12.24 5.87 0.02
N ILE A 174 -11.83 4.94 -0.83
CA ILE A 174 -12.68 4.25 -1.81
C ILE A 174 -12.82 2.79 -1.37
N PRO A 175 -14.02 2.34 -0.95
CA PRO A 175 -14.28 0.94 -0.65
C PRO A 175 -14.33 0.12 -1.94
N LEU A 176 -13.71 -1.06 -1.92
CA LEU A 176 -13.62 -1.98 -3.07
C LEU A 176 -14.44 -3.25 -2.89
N LEU A 177 -15.15 -3.40 -1.77
CA LEU A 177 -15.93 -4.60 -1.49
C LEU A 177 -17.06 -4.76 -2.51
N GLY A 178 -17.12 -5.91 -3.18
CA GLY A 178 -18.14 -6.22 -4.18
C GLY A 178 -17.86 -5.69 -5.58
N ILE A 179 -16.73 -4.99 -5.79
CA ILE A 179 -16.32 -4.46 -7.09
C ILE A 179 -15.42 -5.49 -7.78
N LYS A 180 -15.72 -5.82 -9.04
CA LYS A 180 -14.81 -6.56 -9.95
C LYS A 180 -14.12 -5.60 -10.91
N GLN A 181 -14.82 -4.56 -11.34
CA GLN A 181 -14.24 -3.46 -12.09
C GLN A 181 -14.98 -2.15 -11.84
N ALA A 182 -14.27 -1.02 -11.92
CA ALA A 182 -14.84 0.32 -11.85
C ALA A 182 -13.88 1.37 -12.42
N ASP A 183 -14.44 2.49 -12.86
CA ASP A 183 -13.71 3.72 -13.10
C ASP A 183 -13.68 4.54 -11.80
N ILE A 184 -12.53 5.11 -11.47
CA ILE A 184 -12.35 6.15 -10.47
C ILE A 184 -12.27 7.46 -11.23
N VAL A 185 -13.36 8.21 -11.26
CA VAL A 185 -13.47 9.48 -11.98
C VAL A 185 -12.98 10.61 -11.10
N ILE A 186 -11.99 11.34 -11.60
CA ILE A 186 -11.48 12.56 -10.97
C ILE A 186 -12.27 13.72 -11.57
N SER A 187 -12.89 14.53 -10.70
CA SER A 187 -13.59 15.75 -11.08
C SER A 187 -13.17 16.92 -10.20
N GLY A 188 -13.63 18.12 -10.54
CA GLY A 188 -13.27 19.36 -9.87
C GLY A 188 -11.96 19.95 -10.40
N GLY A 189 -11.20 20.62 -9.55
CA GLY A 189 -10.01 21.38 -9.95
C GLY A 189 -10.36 22.73 -10.60
N GLY A 190 -9.42 23.30 -11.35
CA GLY A 190 -9.56 24.59 -12.03
C GLY A 190 -8.72 25.72 -11.40
N ILE A 191 -8.83 26.90 -12.00
CA ILE A 191 -8.16 28.13 -11.56
C ILE A 191 -9.20 29.25 -11.36
N GLY A 192 -8.92 30.17 -10.43
CA GLY A 192 -9.78 31.35 -10.20
C GLY A 192 -11.00 31.07 -9.32
N SER A 193 -12.02 31.93 -9.42
CA SER A 193 -13.21 31.89 -8.55
C SER A 193 -14.10 30.67 -8.73
N GLU A 194 -13.99 29.99 -9.89
CA GLU A 194 -14.78 28.81 -10.23
C GLU A 194 -14.09 27.49 -9.88
N ALA A 195 -12.88 27.54 -9.30
CA ALA A 195 -12.15 26.35 -8.91
C ALA A 195 -12.90 25.58 -7.81
N THR A 196 -13.04 24.27 -8.00
CA THR A 196 -13.67 23.38 -7.02
C THR A 196 -12.65 22.38 -6.47
N GLY A 197 -12.85 21.89 -5.25
CA GLY A 197 -11.98 20.86 -4.68
C GLY A 197 -12.07 19.56 -5.49
N TYR A 198 -10.95 18.84 -5.61
CA TYR A 198 -10.95 17.53 -6.24
C TYR A 198 -11.90 16.56 -5.55
N GLN A 199 -12.58 15.75 -6.36
CA GLN A 199 -13.41 14.65 -5.91
C GLN A 199 -13.07 13.38 -6.69
N PHE A 200 -13.19 12.24 -6.01
CA PHE A 200 -12.98 10.92 -6.59
C PHE A 200 -14.27 10.10 -6.46
N THR A 201 -14.90 9.77 -7.58
CA THR A 201 -16.16 9.02 -7.60
C THR A 201 -15.98 7.68 -8.31
N LEU A 202 -16.70 6.66 -7.84
CA LEU A 202 -16.76 5.38 -8.53
C LEU A 202 -17.86 5.42 -9.58
N GLU A 203 -17.52 5.07 -10.81
CA GLU A 203 -18.44 4.94 -11.94
C GLU A 203 -18.23 3.60 -12.66
N ASN A 204 -19.16 3.23 -13.54
CA ASN A 204 -19.08 2.02 -14.35
C ASN A 204 -18.78 0.73 -13.54
N ILE A 205 -19.39 0.61 -12.35
CA ILE A 205 -19.14 -0.46 -11.38
C ILE A 205 -19.80 -1.77 -11.83
N SER A 206 -19.06 -2.89 -11.78
CA SER A 206 -19.60 -4.26 -11.95
C SER A 206 -18.83 -5.32 -11.16
#